data_AF-A0A1G7SSJ8-F1
#
_entry.id   AF-A0A1G7SSJ8-F1
#
_cell.length_a   1.000
_cell.length_b   1.000
_cell.length_c   1.000
_cell.angle_alpha   90.00
_cell.angle_beta   90.00
_cell.angle_gamma   90.00
#
_symmetry.space_group_name_H-M   'P 1'
#
loop_
_entity.id
_entity.type
_entity.pdbx_description
1 polymer ?
#
loop_
_entity_poly.entity_id
_entity_poly.type
_entity_poly.pdbx_seq_one_letter_code
_entity_poly.pdbx_strand_id
1 'polypeptide(L)'
;MSAPAASVGQSGRCPLWSDPAHQAAITAAYDSLCQALTGPIAPLRLVGGRGSTAPPAHRVRELGRLARASQQPERAAVLRWGALPVAVRHDLLAGWFGRAA
;
A
#
# COMPACT_ATOMS: atom_id res chain seq x y z
N MET A 1 7.76 35.87 -19.65
CA MET A 1 6.70 35.83 -18.62
C MET A 1 6.42 34.37 -18.32
N SER A 2 7.04 33.83 -17.26
CA SER A 2 6.90 32.41 -16.89
C SER A 2 5.98 32.31 -15.67
N ALA A 3 4.83 31.68 -15.85
CA ALA A 3 3.84 31.41 -14.81
C ALA A 3 4.31 30.25 -13.90
N PRO A 4 3.74 30.11 -12.69
CA PRO A 4 4.46 29.71 -11.49
C PRO A 4 4.63 28.19 -11.33
N ALA A 5 5.79 27.78 -10.82
CA ALA A 5 5.98 26.46 -10.26
C ALA A 5 5.10 26.35 -9.00
N ALA A 6 3.99 25.61 -9.12
CA ALA A 6 3.13 25.28 -8.00
C ALA A 6 3.89 24.36 -7.04
N SER A 7 4.46 24.93 -5.98
CA SER A 7 4.94 24.20 -4.80
C SER A 7 4.23 24.73 -3.57
N VAL A 8 2.91 24.55 -3.51
CA VAL A 8 2.18 24.61 -2.23
C VAL A 8 1.13 23.53 -2.26
N GLY A 9 1.51 22.38 -1.72
CA GLY A 9 0.66 21.20 -1.62
C GLY A 9 1.40 20.12 -0.86
N GLN A 10 1.64 20.35 0.44
CA GLN A 10 1.95 19.25 1.35
C GLN A 10 0.65 18.48 1.65
N SER A 11 0.03 18.00 0.58
CA SER A 11 -1.15 17.15 0.55
C SER A 11 -0.66 15.73 0.83
N GLY A 12 -1.27 15.03 1.79
CA GLY A 12 -0.80 13.76 2.31
C GLY A 12 -0.16 12.86 1.26
N ARG A 13 1.10 12.44 1.51
CA ARG A 13 1.91 11.63 0.60
C ARG A 13 1.09 10.45 0.09
N CYS A 14 0.61 10.52 -1.14
CA CYS A 14 -0.15 9.47 -1.79
C CYS A 14 0.71 8.83 -2.88
N PRO A 15 0.59 7.51 -3.10
CA PRO A 15 1.28 6.86 -4.21
C PRO A 15 0.80 7.47 -5.53
N LEU A 16 1.71 7.68 -6.46
CA LEU A 16 1.34 7.89 -7.86
C LEU A 16 0.79 6.56 -8.40
N TRP A 17 -0.53 6.42 -8.47
CA TRP A 17 -1.19 5.15 -8.84
C TRP A 17 -0.87 4.68 -10.25
N SER A 18 -0.55 5.61 -11.15
CA SER A 18 -0.16 5.37 -12.54
C SER A 18 1.32 5.01 -12.70
N ASP A 19 2.15 5.25 -11.68
CA ASP A 19 3.58 4.95 -11.73
C ASP A 19 3.82 3.43 -11.65
N PRO A 20 4.40 2.79 -12.68
CA PRO A 20 4.69 1.37 -12.69
C PRO A 20 5.58 0.92 -11.51
N ALA A 21 6.50 1.77 -11.04
CA ALA A 21 7.38 1.46 -9.92
C ALA A 21 6.60 1.34 -8.60
N HIS A 22 5.67 2.26 -8.36
CA HIS A 22 4.77 2.18 -7.21
C HIS A 22 3.82 0.99 -7.31
N GLN A 23 3.24 0.74 -8.49
CA GLN A 23 2.36 -0.42 -8.70
C GLN A 23 3.08 -1.75 -8.42
N ALA A 24 4.33 -1.88 -8.87
CA ALA A 24 5.15 -3.07 -8.64
C ALA A 24 5.45 -3.28 -7.15
N ALA A 25 5.88 -2.22 -6.46
CA ALA A 25 6.17 -2.27 -5.02
C ALA A 25 4.91 -2.57 -4.18
N ILE A 26 3.75 -2.01 -4.51
CA ILE A 26 2.46 -2.33 -3.88
C ILE A 26 2.10 -3.80 -4.10
N THR A 27 2.32 -4.32 -5.30
CA THR A 27 2.02 -5.71 -5.64
C THR A 27 2.94 -6.67 -4.85
N ALA A 28 4.25 -6.41 -4.81
CA ALA A 28 5.20 -7.20 -4.04
C ALA A 28 4.88 -7.22 -2.53
N ALA A 29 4.51 -6.07 -1.96
CA ALA A 29 4.08 -5.99 -0.56
C ALA A 29 2.79 -6.78 -0.30
N TYR A 30 1.83 -6.73 -1.22
CA TYR A 30 0.59 -7.48 -1.14
C TYR A 30 0.80 -8.99 -1.23
N ASP A 31 1.70 -9.45 -2.10
CA ASP A 31 2.03 -10.87 -2.23
C ASP A 31 2.71 -11.41 -0.97
N SER A 32 3.62 -10.62 -0.38
CA SER A 32 4.26 -10.93 0.90
C SER A 32 3.23 -11.05 2.04
N LEU A 33 2.23 -10.16 2.08
CA LEU A 33 1.11 -10.24 3.02
C LEU A 33 0.28 -11.52 2.81
N CYS A 34 -0.01 -11.88 1.56
CA CYS A 34 -0.75 -13.11 1.24
C CYS A 34 -0.01 -14.37 1.71
N GLN A 35 1.32 -14.40 1.55
CA GLN A 35 2.16 -15.49 2.05
C GLN A 35 2.10 -15.57 3.58
N ALA A 36 2.23 -14.44 4.27
CA ALA A 36 2.15 -14.38 5.74
C ALA A 36 0.79 -14.85 6.28
N LEU A 37 -0.31 -14.57 5.57
CA LEU A 37 -1.66 -15.01 5.95
C LEU A 37 -1.94 -16.50 5.69
N THR A 38 -1.10 -17.17 4.89
CA THR A 38 -1.29 -18.58 4.51
C THR A 38 -0.29 -19.50 5.22
N GLY A 39 0.72 -18.94 5.91
CA GLY A 39 1.73 -19.70 6.64
C GLY A 39 1.23 -20.32 7.96
N PRO A 40 1.94 -21.34 8.48
CA PRO A 40 1.56 -22.08 9.69
C PRO A 40 1.67 -21.27 11.00
N ILE A 41 2.22 -20.05 10.96
CA ILE A 41 2.43 -19.17 12.10
C ILE A 41 1.59 -17.91 11.90
N ALA A 42 0.28 -18.03 12.06
CA ALA A 42 -0.61 -16.87 12.23
C ALA A 42 -0.70 -16.56 13.73
N PRO A 43 0.29 -15.82 14.26
CA PRO A 43 -0.10 -14.55 14.85
C PRO A 43 0.86 -13.48 14.34
N LEU A 44 0.32 -12.55 13.56
CA LEU A 44 0.86 -11.20 13.48
C LEU A 44 0.72 -10.57 14.88
N ARG A 45 1.56 -10.99 15.84
CA ARG A 45 1.99 -10.10 16.92
C ARG A 45 2.91 -9.07 16.27
N LEU A 46 2.29 -8.07 15.63
CA LEU A 46 2.95 -6.78 15.51
C LEU A 46 3.22 -6.32 16.94
N VAL A 47 4.51 -6.28 17.27
CA VAL A 47 5.05 -5.88 18.56
C VAL A 47 4.48 -4.52 18.95
N GLY A 48 3.82 -4.48 20.12
CA GLY A 48 3.64 -3.29 20.95
C GLY A 48 2.60 -2.27 20.49
N GLY A 49 1.34 -2.46 20.89
CA GLY A 49 0.37 -1.36 20.88
C GLY A 49 -1.06 -1.86 20.90
N ARG A 50 -1.85 -1.42 21.88
CA ARG A 50 -3.30 -1.64 21.93
C ARG A 50 -3.95 -0.98 20.70
N GLY A 51 -4.15 -1.74 19.62
CA GLY A 51 -4.81 -1.25 18.41
C GLY A 51 -4.22 -1.79 17.11
N SER A 52 -4.30 -3.11 16.88
CA SER A 52 -3.93 -3.69 15.58
C SER A 52 -4.98 -3.34 14.51
N THR A 53 -4.77 -2.23 13.78
CA THR A 53 -5.58 -1.81 12.63
C THR A 53 -5.18 -2.54 11.33
N ALA A 54 -4.85 -3.83 11.42
CA ALA A 54 -4.62 -4.65 10.22
C ALA A 54 -5.99 -5.09 9.65
N PRO A 55 -6.23 -4.98 8.33
CA PRO A 55 -7.47 -5.47 7.74
C PRO A 55 -7.68 -6.96 8.03
N PRO A 56 -8.91 -7.41 8.33
CA PRO A 56 -9.20 -8.84 8.48
C PRO A 56 -8.78 -9.64 7.24
N ALA A 57 -8.33 -10.88 7.43
CA ALA A 57 -7.84 -11.73 6.33
C ALA A 57 -8.87 -11.91 5.20
N HIS A 58 -10.17 -12.00 5.52
CA HIS A 58 -11.23 -12.08 4.52
C HIS A 58 -11.30 -10.83 3.64
N ARG A 59 -11.04 -9.64 4.22
CA ARG A 59 -11.05 -8.37 3.51
C ARG A 59 -9.83 -8.24 2.59
N VAL A 60 -8.67 -8.69 3.04
CA VAL A 60 -7.45 -8.77 2.20
C VAL A 60 -7.69 -9.65 0.98
N ARG A 61 -8.32 -10.81 1.16
CA ARG A 61 -8.68 -11.74 0.06
C ARG A 61 -9.71 -11.12 -0.90
N GLU A 62 -10.74 -10.47 -0.37
CA GLU A 62 -11.76 -9.80 -1.17
C GLU A 62 -11.16 -8.72 -2.06
N LEU A 63 -10.34 -7.82 -1.50
CA LEU A 63 -9.65 -6.77 -2.25
C LEU A 63 -8.69 -7.35 -3.29
N GLY A 64 -8.03 -8.47 -2.99
CA GLY A 64 -7.21 -9.21 -3.96
C GLY A 64 -8.00 -9.74 -5.16
N ARG A 65 -9.18 -10.32 -4.91
CA ARG A 65 -10.07 -10.77 -5.98
C ARG A 65 -10.53 -9.61 -6.85
N LEU A 66 -10.93 -8.48 -6.24
CA LEU A 66 -11.33 -7.28 -6.97
C LEU A 66 -10.18 -6.69 -7.79
N ALA A 67 -8.96 -6.69 -7.25
CA ALA A 67 -7.77 -6.21 -7.94
C ALA A 67 -7.45 -7.09 -9.15
N ARG A 68 -7.56 -8.42 -9.01
CA ARG A 68 -7.32 -9.38 -10.09
C ARG A 68 -8.38 -9.32 -11.20
N ALA A 69 -9.62 -9.01 -10.85
CA ALA A 69 -10.70 -8.82 -11.83
C ALA A 69 -10.63 -7.44 -12.54
N SER A 70 -9.81 -6.51 -12.07
CA SER A 70 -9.69 -5.17 -12.64
C SER A 70 -8.85 -5.18 -13.92
N GLN A 71 -9.39 -4.61 -15.00
CA GLN A 71 -8.64 -4.35 -16.24
C GLN A 71 -7.78 -3.07 -16.18
N GLN A 72 -7.95 -2.27 -15.11
CA GLN A 72 -7.19 -1.04 -14.89
C GLN A 72 -6.11 -1.27 -13.83
N PRO A 73 -4.82 -1.04 -14.15
CA PRO A 73 -3.71 -1.30 -13.23
C PRO A 73 -3.71 -0.34 -12.02
N GLU A 74 -4.09 0.91 -12.22
CA GLU A 74 -4.22 1.92 -11.16
C GLU A 74 -5.26 1.50 -10.11
N ARG A 75 -6.45 1.08 -10.58
CA ARG A 75 -7.51 0.56 -9.72
C ARG A 75 -7.06 -0.71 -8.98
N ALA A 76 -6.32 -1.60 -9.65
CA ALA A 76 -5.76 -2.78 -9.01
C ALA A 76 -4.77 -2.42 -7.90
N ALA A 77 -3.92 -1.41 -8.12
CA ALA A 77 -2.97 -0.90 -7.14
C ALA A 77 -3.68 -0.26 -5.93
N VAL A 78 -4.74 0.53 -6.14
CA VAL A 78 -5.55 1.11 -5.05
C VAL A 78 -6.20 0.01 -4.20
N LEU A 79 -6.74 -1.04 -4.83
CA LEU A 79 -7.36 -2.16 -4.13
C LEU A 79 -6.34 -2.93 -3.28
N ARG A 80 -5.15 -3.21 -3.84
CA ARG A 80 -4.05 -3.85 -3.10
C ARG A 80 -3.54 -2.96 -1.96
N TRP A 81 -3.42 -1.65 -2.20
CA TRP A 81 -3.04 -0.67 -1.19
C TRP A 81 -4.01 -0.65 0.00
N GLY A 82 -5.32 -0.69 -0.26
CA GLY A 82 -6.35 -0.76 0.78
C GLY A 82 -6.28 -2.03 1.63
N ALA A 83 -5.64 -3.09 1.13
CA ALA A 83 -5.44 -4.34 1.85
C ALA A 83 -4.17 -4.36 2.72
N LEU A 84 -3.23 -3.43 2.49
CA LEU A 84 -1.97 -3.40 3.21
C LEU A 84 -2.14 -2.85 4.65
N PRO A 85 -1.44 -3.44 5.65
CA PRO A 85 -1.34 -2.85 6.98
C PRO A 85 -0.83 -1.41 6.93
N VAL A 86 -1.25 -0.60 7.90
CA VAL A 86 -0.82 0.81 8.01
C VAL A 86 0.70 0.93 8.03
N ALA A 87 1.40 0.10 8.80
CA ALA A 87 2.87 0.09 8.87
C ALA A 87 3.52 -0.08 7.48
N VAL A 88 3.09 -1.09 6.71
CA VAL A 88 3.61 -1.34 5.35
C VAL A 88 3.36 -0.16 4.42
N ARG A 89 2.19 0.48 4.52
CA ARG A 89 1.89 1.69 3.75
C ARG A 89 2.82 2.85 4.13
N HIS A 90 3.09 3.03 5.41
CA HIS A 90 4.04 4.04 5.88
C HIS A 90 5.46 3.77 5.36
N ASP A 91 5.92 2.52 5.40
CA ASP A 91 7.25 2.13 4.91
C ASP A 91 7.40 2.39 3.41
N LEU A 92 6.38 2.05 2.61
CA LEU A 92 6.36 2.34 1.18
C LEU A 92 6.39 3.86 0.89
N LEU A 93 5.57 4.65 1.59
CA LEU A 93 5.58 6.11 1.44
C LEU A 93 6.91 6.73 1.88
N ALA A 94 7.54 6.19 2.92
CA ALA A 94 8.87 6.59 3.35
C ALA A 94 9.93 6.21 2.30
N GLY A 95 9.83 5.04 1.67
CA GLY A 95 10.75 4.64 0.60
C GLY A 95 10.68 5.53 -0.65
N TRP A 96 9.47 5.95 -1.05
CA TRP A 96 9.28 6.76 -2.26
C TRP A 96 9.47 8.26 -2.04
N PHE A 97 9.03 8.77 -0.90
CA PHE A 97 9.02 10.21 -0.62
C PHE A 97 9.94 10.61 0.54
N GLY A 98 10.54 9.63 1.21
CA GLY A 98 11.50 9.82 2.28
C GLY A 98 12.92 9.64 1.77
N ARG A 99 13.35 10.58 0.95
CA ARG A 99 14.75 11.07 0.97
C ARG A 99 14.82 12.48 0.38
N ALA A 100 14.41 13.44 1.20
CA ALA A 100 14.92 14.80 1.14
C ALA A 100 15.55 15.09 2.51
N ALA A 101 16.76 14.56 2.69
CA ALA A 101 17.71 14.97 3.72
C ALA A 101 19.10 14.88 3.08
#